data_AF-A0A351SQ29-F1
#
_entry.id   AF-A0A351SQ29-F1
#
_cell.length_a   1.000
_cell.length_b   1.000
_cell.length_c   1.000
_cell.angle_alpha   90.00
_cell.angle_beta   90.00
_cell.angle_gamma   90.00
#
_symmetry.space_group_name_H-M   'P 1'
#
loop_
_entity.id
_entity.type
_entity.pdbx_description
1 polymer ?
#
loop_
_entity_poly.entity_id
_entity_poly.type
_entity_poly.pdbx_seq_one_letter_code
_entity_poly.pdbx_strand_id
1 'polypeptide(L)'
;MTKELIEYKERTFDEIRHVDEYGQEYWEARELQMTLGYKEWRYFQAVIEKAQIACSQSNNAINLHFGVYTKIVKAGATTKSIIDYKLSRYACYLIVQNANPKIETVALGQTYFAVKTREMELTEEEYGKLSEDEKRLYRRRQTKDGNKVLYKIAREKGVKNFDKFTNAGYKGLYNGETANDIAKRKGLRYREDILDNMG
;
A
#
# COMPACT_ATOMS: atom_id res chain seq x y z
N MET A 1 16.19 14.31 14.80
CA MET A 1 15.25 15.36 14.34
C MET A 1 14.49 14.95 13.07
N THR A 2 15.15 14.56 11.96
CA THR A 2 14.45 14.19 10.69
C THR A 2 13.57 12.94 10.79
N LYS A 3 14.01 11.88 11.48
CA LYS A 3 13.29 10.60 11.57
C LYS A 3 11.98 10.68 12.38
N GLU A 4 12.01 11.37 13.52
CA GLU A 4 10.83 11.55 14.40
C GLU A 4 9.74 12.43 13.75
N LEU A 5 10.13 13.45 12.98
CA LEU A 5 9.21 14.30 12.22
C LEU A 5 8.55 13.54 11.05
N ILE A 6 9.30 12.65 10.40
CA ILE A 6 8.79 11.74 9.36
C ILE A 6 7.75 10.77 9.96
N GLU A 7 8.09 10.13 11.07
CA GLU A 7 7.23 9.16 11.75
C GLU A 7 5.94 9.79 12.29
N TYR A 8 6.02 11.02 12.84
CA TYR A 8 4.84 11.78 13.27
C TYR A 8 3.89 12.09 12.09
N LYS A 9 4.42 12.38 10.90
CA LYS A 9 3.65 12.71 9.70
C LYS A 9 3.08 11.48 8.99
N GLU A 10 3.79 10.35 8.98
CA GLU A 10 3.22 9.06 8.58
C GLU A 10 1.97 8.76 9.39
N ARG A 11 2.04 8.97 10.72
CA ARG A 11 0.87 8.86 11.60
C ARG A 11 -0.24 9.83 11.21
N THR A 12 0.07 11.09 10.90
CA THR A 12 -0.98 12.06 10.49
C THR A 12 -1.66 11.67 9.17
N PHE A 13 -0.93 11.07 8.23
CA PHE A 13 -1.52 10.59 6.98
C PHE A 13 -2.38 9.33 7.19
N ASP A 14 -1.93 8.41 8.04
CA ASP A 14 -2.70 7.22 8.40
C ASP A 14 -3.91 7.55 9.30
N GLU A 15 -3.89 8.66 10.03
CA GLU A 15 -5.00 9.14 10.87
C GLU A 15 -6.23 9.60 10.04
N ILE A 16 -6.01 10.15 8.84
CA ILE A 16 -7.08 10.55 7.91
C ILE A 16 -7.42 9.43 6.89
N ARG A 17 -6.96 8.21 7.14
CA ARG A 17 -7.26 7.05 6.31
C ARG A 17 -8.66 6.52 6.61
N HIS A 18 -9.43 6.30 5.55
CA HIS A 18 -10.71 5.62 5.60
C HIS A 18 -10.61 4.23 4.98
N VAL A 19 -11.58 3.38 5.28
CA VAL A 19 -11.72 2.05 4.68
C VAL A 19 -13.17 1.90 4.21
N ASP A 20 -13.35 1.49 2.96
CA ASP A 20 -14.68 1.27 2.39
C ASP A 20 -15.30 -0.07 2.82
N GLU A 21 -16.53 -0.32 2.35
CA GLU A 21 -17.28 -1.55 2.62
C GLU A 21 -16.59 -2.83 2.11
N TYR A 22 -15.65 -2.70 1.16
CA TYR A 22 -14.86 -3.81 0.60
C TYR A 22 -13.51 -3.98 1.30
N GLY A 23 -13.18 -3.13 2.29
CA GLY A 23 -11.90 -3.17 2.99
C GLY A 23 -10.78 -2.45 2.26
N GLN A 24 -11.08 -1.64 1.23
CA GLN A 24 -10.07 -0.85 0.51
C GLN A 24 -9.88 0.51 1.18
N GLU A 25 -8.61 0.89 1.34
CA GLU A 25 -8.28 2.18 1.93
C GLU A 25 -8.45 3.34 0.93
N TYR A 26 -8.93 4.47 1.43
CA TYR A 26 -9.02 5.72 0.68
C TYR A 26 -8.86 6.94 1.58
N TRP A 27 -8.59 8.09 0.96
CA TRP A 27 -8.49 9.39 1.63
C TRP A 27 -9.43 10.38 0.97
N GLU A 28 -9.99 11.30 1.75
CA GLU A 28 -10.81 12.37 1.21
C GLU A 28 -9.95 13.57 0.85
N ALA A 29 -10.12 14.14 -0.35
CA ALA A 29 -9.30 15.27 -0.80
C ALA A 29 -9.46 16.50 0.10
N ARG A 30 -10.63 16.74 0.70
CA ARG A 30 -10.83 17.83 1.67
C ARG A 30 -10.03 17.66 2.96
N GLU A 31 -9.86 16.44 3.45
CA GLU A 31 -9.05 16.19 4.65
C GLU A 31 -7.56 16.26 4.32
N LEU A 32 -7.17 15.72 3.16
CA LEU A 32 -5.81 15.82 2.67
C LEU A 32 -5.40 17.28 2.43
N GLN A 33 -6.30 18.12 1.92
CA GLN A 33 -6.10 19.57 1.78
C GLN A 33 -5.66 20.19 3.10
N MET A 34 -6.40 19.92 4.18
CA MET A 34 -6.13 20.46 5.52
C MET A 34 -4.81 19.93 6.07
N THR A 35 -4.56 18.64 5.90
CA THR A 35 -3.33 17.96 6.35
C THR A 35 -2.07 18.50 5.66
N LEU A 36 -2.21 18.89 4.40
CA LEU A 36 -1.15 19.50 3.59
C LEU A 36 -1.10 21.03 3.71
N GLY A 37 -1.88 21.65 4.60
CA GLY A 37 -1.79 23.07 4.92
C GLY A 37 -2.38 24.01 3.86
N TYR A 38 -3.17 23.51 2.91
CA TYR A 38 -3.83 24.34 1.89
C TYR A 38 -5.08 25.01 2.46
N LYS A 39 -5.05 26.34 2.57
CA LYS A 39 -6.19 27.11 3.12
C LYS A 39 -7.38 27.21 2.16
N GLU A 40 -7.12 27.28 0.86
CA GLU A 40 -8.15 27.48 -0.15
C GLU A 40 -8.21 26.32 -1.14
N TRP A 41 -9.43 25.84 -1.39
CA TRP A 41 -9.69 24.71 -2.29
C TRP A 41 -9.15 24.93 -3.69
N ARG A 42 -9.28 26.13 -4.27
CA ARG A 42 -8.81 26.40 -5.64
C ARG A 42 -7.33 26.08 -5.85
N TYR A 43 -6.49 26.34 -4.84
CA TYR A 43 -5.06 26.04 -4.91
C TYR A 43 -4.79 24.55 -4.79
N PHE A 44 -5.57 23.85 -3.96
CA PHE A 44 -5.43 22.41 -3.81
C PHE A 44 -5.98 21.65 -5.02
N GLN A 45 -7.10 22.11 -5.59
CA GLN A 45 -7.66 21.58 -6.83
C GLN A 45 -6.65 21.64 -7.97
N ALA A 46 -5.93 22.76 -8.13
CA ALA A 46 -4.87 22.87 -9.12
C ALA A 46 -3.73 21.86 -8.91
N VAL A 47 -3.47 21.43 -7.66
CA VAL A 47 -2.49 20.36 -7.36
C VAL A 47 -3.06 18.99 -7.73
N ILE A 48 -4.35 18.74 -7.45
CA ILE A 48 -5.03 17.51 -7.86
C ILE A 48 -4.99 17.38 -9.39
N GLU A 49 -5.27 18.45 -10.13
CA GLU A 49 -5.22 18.46 -11.59
C GLU A 49 -3.82 18.09 -12.12
N LYS A 50 -2.75 18.64 -11.52
CA LYS A 50 -1.36 18.24 -11.85
C LYS A 50 -1.08 16.78 -11.54
N ALA A 51 -1.57 16.28 -10.39
CA ALA A 51 -1.40 14.89 -10.00
C ALA A 51 -2.16 13.93 -10.94
N GLN A 52 -3.34 14.32 -11.43
CA GLN A 52 -4.09 13.56 -12.44
C GLN A 52 -3.36 13.52 -13.78
N ILE A 53 -2.74 14.63 -14.20
CA ILE A 53 -1.88 14.66 -15.39
C ILE A 53 -0.71 13.68 -15.23
N ALA A 54 0.01 13.75 -14.10
CA ALA A 54 1.11 12.82 -13.82
C ALA A 54 0.64 11.36 -13.84
N CYS A 55 -0.49 11.06 -13.20
CA CYS A 55 -1.10 9.73 -13.21
C CYS A 55 -1.36 9.21 -14.63
N SER A 56 -1.97 10.05 -15.48
CA SER A 56 -2.26 9.69 -16.88
C SER A 56 -0.98 9.51 -17.71
N GLN A 57 0.03 10.35 -17.52
CA GLN A 57 1.30 10.26 -18.24
C GLN A 57 2.10 9.02 -17.84
N SER A 58 1.90 8.50 -16.63
CA SER A 58 2.41 7.20 -16.20
C SER A 58 1.53 6.01 -16.62
N ASN A 59 0.63 6.18 -17.61
CA ASN A 59 -0.30 5.15 -18.12
C ASN A 59 -1.23 4.54 -17.06
N ASN A 60 -1.55 5.28 -15.99
CA ASN A 60 -2.53 4.85 -14.98
C ASN A 60 -3.90 5.48 -15.24
N ALA A 61 -4.97 4.74 -14.96
CA ALA A 61 -6.33 5.24 -15.14
C ALA A 61 -6.70 6.22 -14.00
N ILE A 62 -6.94 7.49 -14.35
CA ILE A 62 -7.27 8.55 -13.37
C ILE A 62 -8.43 8.12 -12.45
N ASN A 63 -9.50 7.55 -13.01
CA ASN A 63 -10.70 7.19 -12.26
C ASN A 63 -10.49 6.11 -11.19
N LEU A 64 -9.46 5.26 -11.32
CA LEU A 64 -9.10 4.28 -10.29
C LEU A 64 -8.46 4.93 -9.07
N HIS A 65 -7.84 6.10 -9.25
CA HIS A 65 -7.04 6.75 -8.23
C HIS A 65 -7.68 8.03 -7.67
N PHE A 66 -8.53 8.70 -8.46
CA PHE A 66 -9.17 9.98 -8.15
C PHE A 66 -10.69 9.86 -8.32
N GLY A 67 -11.34 9.07 -7.47
CA GLY A 67 -12.78 8.82 -7.54
C GLY A 67 -13.58 10.06 -7.15
N VAL A 68 -14.18 10.76 -8.12
CA VAL A 68 -14.97 11.97 -7.89
C VAL A 68 -16.30 11.62 -7.24
N TYR A 69 -16.69 12.38 -6.21
CA TYR A 69 -18.04 12.27 -5.63
C TYR A 69 -18.54 13.64 -5.14
N THR A 70 -19.83 13.71 -4.85
CA THR A 70 -20.44 14.91 -4.25
C THR A 70 -20.56 14.72 -2.75
N LYS A 71 -19.97 15.65 -1.99
CA LYS A 71 -20.04 15.72 -0.53
C LYS A 71 -21.01 16.81 -0.13
N ILE A 72 -21.95 16.50 0.77
CA ILE A 72 -22.83 17.51 1.36
C ILE A 72 -22.14 18.07 2.60
N VAL A 73 -22.00 19.39 2.67
CA VAL A 73 -21.37 20.09 3.80
C VAL A 73 -22.33 21.14 4.38
N LYS A 74 -22.20 21.38 5.69
CA LYS A 74 -22.96 22.43 6.38
C LYS A 74 -22.37 23.80 6.06
N ALA A 75 -23.22 24.73 5.67
CA ALA A 75 -22.90 26.12 5.36
C ALA A 75 -23.80 27.03 6.23
N GLY A 76 -23.39 27.24 7.49
CA GLY A 76 -24.22 27.95 8.47
C GLY A 76 -25.51 27.17 8.77
N ALA A 77 -26.66 27.77 8.46
CA ALA A 77 -27.97 27.15 8.65
C ALA A 77 -28.42 26.25 7.48
N THR A 78 -27.70 26.25 6.35
CA THR A 78 -28.05 25.46 5.16
C THR A 78 -27.02 24.38 4.87
N THR A 79 -27.33 23.49 3.92
CA THR A 79 -26.39 22.50 3.38
C THR A 79 -26.08 22.81 1.94
N LYS A 80 -24.82 22.59 1.53
CA LYS A 80 -24.36 22.76 0.15
C LYS A 80 -23.67 21.50 -0.33
N SER A 81 -23.96 21.11 -1.57
CA SER A 81 -23.22 20.07 -2.28
C SER A 81 -21.93 20.64 -2.86
N ILE A 82 -20.81 19.99 -2.56
CA ILE A 82 -19.49 20.31 -3.09
C ILE A 82 -18.86 19.09 -3.74
N ILE A 83 -17.98 19.30 -4.72
CA ILE A 83 -17.17 18.24 -5.30
C ILE A 83 -16.03 17.88 -4.34
N ASP A 84 -15.80 16.59 -4.18
CA ASP A 84 -14.69 15.99 -3.44
C ASP A 84 -14.20 14.72 -4.15
N TYR A 85 -13.12 14.13 -3.65
CA TYR A 85 -12.49 12.94 -4.22
C TYR A 85 -12.21 11.90 -3.14
N LYS A 86 -12.47 10.63 -3.48
CA LYS A 86 -11.87 9.47 -2.83
C LYS A 86 -10.55 9.16 -3.53
N LEU A 87 -9.46 9.37 -2.83
CA LEU A 87 -8.11 9.24 -3.31
C LEU A 87 -7.54 7.90 -2.88
N SER A 88 -6.94 7.17 -3.81
CA SER A 88 -6.06 6.05 -3.48
C SER A 88 -4.77 6.56 -2.81
N ARG A 89 -4.06 5.67 -2.10
CA ARG A 89 -2.73 5.99 -1.54
C ARG A 89 -1.78 6.53 -2.61
N TYR A 90 -1.82 5.94 -3.81
CA TYR A 90 -1.03 6.41 -4.96
C TYR A 90 -1.37 7.84 -5.39
N ALA A 91 -2.66 8.19 -5.45
CA ALA A 91 -3.08 9.57 -5.74
C ALA A 91 -2.58 10.55 -4.70
N CYS A 92 -2.65 10.20 -3.41
CA CYS A 92 -2.12 11.02 -2.33
C CYS A 92 -0.61 11.31 -2.52
N TYR A 93 0.17 10.30 -2.92
CA TYR A 93 1.60 10.48 -3.20
C TYR A 93 1.86 11.42 -4.36
N LEU A 94 1.13 11.26 -5.47
CA LEU A 94 1.24 12.16 -6.62
C LEU A 94 0.84 13.60 -6.26
N ILE A 95 -0.18 13.79 -5.42
CA ILE A 95 -0.59 15.10 -4.92
C ILE A 95 0.56 15.75 -4.14
N VAL A 96 1.18 15.03 -3.21
CA VAL A 96 2.33 15.57 -2.43
C VAL A 96 3.53 15.89 -3.33
N GLN A 97 3.82 15.04 -4.31
CA GLN A 97 4.92 15.26 -5.26
C GLN A 97 4.69 16.50 -6.13
N ASN A 98 3.44 16.82 -6.49
CA ASN A 98 3.07 17.96 -7.33
C ASN A 98 2.67 19.23 -6.54
N ALA A 99 2.66 19.16 -5.21
CA ALA A 99 2.28 20.25 -4.33
C ALA A 99 3.39 21.31 -4.18
N ASN A 100 3.04 22.45 -3.61
CA ASN A 100 3.94 23.59 -3.45
C ASN A 100 4.94 23.36 -2.30
N PRO A 101 6.26 23.25 -2.57
CA PRO A 101 7.26 22.99 -1.54
C PRO A 101 7.45 24.14 -0.56
N LYS A 102 6.88 25.33 -0.81
CA LYS A 102 6.87 26.43 0.17
C LYS A 102 6.02 26.11 1.40
N ILE A 103 5.15 25.10 1.35
CA ILE A 103 4.41 24.63 2.50
C ILE A 103 5.25 23.56 3.21
N GLU A 104 5.61 23.81 4.48
CA GLU A 104 6.49 22.93 5.26
C GLU A 104 6.02 21.46 5.27
N THR A 105 4.72 21.24 5.42
CA THR A 105 4.15 19.88 5.42
C THR A 105 4.34 19.15 4.09
N VAL A 106 4.33 19.88 2.98
CA VAL A 106 4.61 19.34 1.64
C VAL A 106 6.09 19.05 1.49
N ALA A 107 6.98 19.98 1.87
CA ALA A 107 8.42 19.80 1.79
C ALA A 107 8.92 18.59 2.60
N LEU A 108 8.34 18.39 3.79
CA LEU A 108 8.59 17.21 4.61
C LEU A 108 8.11 15.93 3.93
N GLY A 109 6.91 15.93 3.33
CA GLY A 109 6.40 14.79 2.55
C GLY A 109 7.28 14.46 1.34
N GLN A 110 7.83 15.46 0.66
CA GLN A 110 8.78 15.26 -0.45
C GLN A 110 10.12 14.70 0.05
N THR A 111 10.61 15.19 1.19
CA THR A 111 11.81 14.66 1.85
C THR A 111 11.61 13.21 2.27
N TYR A 112 10.44 12.88 2.81
CA TYR A 112 10.05 11.51 3.13
C TYR A 112 10.19 10.60 1.91
N PHE A 113 9.65 10.99 0.75
CA PHE A 113 9.82 10.19 -0.46
C PHE A 113 11.28 10.05 -0.88
N ALA A 114 12.07 11.13 -0.85
CA ALA A 114 13.49 11.05 -1.19
C ALA A 114 14.25 10.06 -0.28
N VAL A 115 13.97 10.07 1.02
CA VAL A 115 14.56 9.14 1.99
C VAL A 115 14.08 7.71 1.75
N LYS A 116 12.76 7.50 1.59
CA LYS A 116 12.19 6.16 1.38
C LYS A 116 12.62 5.52 0.08
N THR A 117 12.69 6.30 -1.00
CA THR A 117 13.24 5.82 -2.27
C THR A 117 14.70 5.38 -2.08
N ARG A 118 15.52 6.18 -1.39
CA ARG A 118 16.93 5.81 -1.14
C ARG A 118 17.07 4.59 -0.24
N GLU A 119 16.25 4.46 0.80
CA GLU A 119 16.20 3.27 1.66
C GLU A 119 15.88 2.02 0.82
N MET A 120 14.92 2.12 -0.10
CA MET A 120 14.54 1.00 -0.97
C MET A 120 15.64 0.66 -1.98
N GLU A 121 16.23 1.65 -2.65
CA GLU A 121 17.37 1.44 -3.57
C GLU A 121 18.53 0.72 -2.89
N LEU A 122 18.90 1.14 -1.67
CA LEU A 122 19.95 0.49 -0.89
C LEU A 122 19.59 -0.94 -0.52
N THR A 123 18.33 -1.18 -0.12
CA THR A 123 17.83 -2.52 0.19
C THR A 123 17.90 -3.44 -1.04
N GLU A 124 17.56 -2.93 -2.22
CA GLU A 124 17.67 -3.69 -3.48
C GLU A 124 19.13 -3.97 -3.86
N GLU A 125 20.03 -2.99 -3.68
CA GLU A 125 21.47 -3.16 -3.90
C GLU A 125 22.06 -4.22 -2.96
N GLU A 126 21.73 -4.15 -1.67
CA GLU A 126 22.12 -5.14 -0.67
C GLU A 126 21.60 -6.52 -1.01
N TYR A 127 20.32 -6.63 -1.39
CA TYR A 127 19.73 -7.89 -1.83
C TYR A 127 20.43 -8.44 -3.08
N GLY A 128 20.84 -7.58 -4.02
CA GLY A 128 21.60 -7.97 -5.21
C GLY A 128 22.95 -8.60 -4.90
N LYS A 129 23.64 -8.14 -3.85
CA LYS A 129 24.95 -8.60 -3.39
C LYS A 129 24.93 -9.96 -2.68
N LEU A 130 23.76 -10.43 -2.24
CA LEU A 130 23.62 -11.73 -1.59
C LEU A 130 23.94 -12.89 -2.54
N SER A 131 24.56 -13.95 -2.00
CA SER A 131 24.67 -15.24 -2.68
C SER A 131 23.29 -15.87 -2.92
N GLU A 132 23.19 -16.84 -3.84
CA GLU A 132 21.89 -17.50 -4.11
C GLU A 132 21.30 -18.18 -2.88
N ASP A 133 22.13 -18.75 -2.00
CA ASP A 133 21.65 -19.38 -0.76
C ASP A 133 21.15 -18.34 0.25
N GLU A 134 21.82 -17.18 0.38
CA GLU A 134 21.34 -16.09 1.22
C GLU A 134 20.05 -15.47 0.67
N LYS A 135 19.92 -15.34 -0.65
CA LYS A 135 18.68 -14.89 -1.29
C LYS A 135 17.54 -15.90 -1.06
N ARG A 136 17.82 -17.22 -1.12
CA ARG A 136 16.84 -18.26 -0.75
C ARG A 136 16.39 -18.10 0.70
N LEU A 137 17.31 -17.89 1.64
CA LEU A 137 16.99 -17.66 3.05
C LEU A 137 16.16 -16.39 3.27
N TYR A 138 16.51 -15.30 2.57
CA TYR A 138 15.75 -14.05 2.60
C TYR A 138 14.32 -14.24 2.10
N ARG A 139 14.15 -14.84 0.91
CA ARG A 139 12.83 -15.17 0.34
C ARG A 139 12.03 -16.08 1.27
N ARG A 140 12.66 -17.09 1.88
CA ARG A 140 12.01 -17.96 2.87
C ARG A 140 11.46 -17.17 4.05
N ARG A 141 12.26 -16.25 4.62
CA ARG A 141 11.81 -15.40 5.73
C ARG A 141 10.62 -14.56 5.30
N GLN A 142 10.67 -13.93 4.13
CA GLN A 142 9.55 -13.16 3.57
C GLN A 142 8.28 -14.01 3.39
N THR A 143 8.38 -15.19 2.78
CA THR A 143 7.23 -16.11 2.60
C THR A 143 6.65 -16.54 3.94
N LYS A 144 7.50 -16.85 4.92
CA LYS A 144 7.06 -17.24 6.27
C LYS A 144 6.29 -16.11 6.95
N ASP A 145 6.79 -14.87 6.87
CA ASP A 145 6.14 -13.72 7.50
C ASP A 145 4.84 -13.34 6.78
N GLY A 146 4.82 -13.40 5.44
CA GLY A 146 3.59 -13.26 4.66
C GLY A 146 2.53 -14.29 5.02
N ASN A 147 2.91 -15.57 5.15
CA ASN A 147 2.00 -16.64 5.57
C ASN A 147 1.44 -16.41 6.99
N LYS A 148 2.21 -15.86 7.93
CA LYS A 148 1.68 -15.50 9.26
C LYS A 148 0.55 -14.48 9.16
N VAL A 149 0.74 -13.42 8.36
CA VAL A 149 -0.28 -12.38 8.14
C VAL A 149 -1.50 -12.98 7.44
N LEU A 150 -1.29 -13.79 6.41
CA LEU A 150 -2.36 -14.49 5.69
C LEU A 150 -3.20 -15.36 6.64
N TYR A 151 -2.56 -16.18 7.48
CA TYR A 151 -3.27 -17.02 8.43
C TYR A 151 -4.04 -16.22 9.49
N LYS A 152 -3.48 -15.08 9.93
CA LYS A 152 -4.18 -14.17 10.84
C LYS A 152 -5.47 -13.66 10.18
N ILE A 153 -5.39 -13.10 8.97
CA ILE A 153 -6.54 -12.57 8.24
C ILE A 153 -7.56 -13.66 7.92
N ALA A 154 -7.10 -14.83 7.45
CA ALA A 154 -7.97 -15.96 7.15
C ALA A 154 -8.78 -16.40 8.38
N ARG A 155 -8.15 -16.42 9.56
CA ARG A 155 -8.83 -16.70 10.83
C ARG A 155 -9.88 -15.63 11.15
N GLU A 156 -9.53 -14.36 11.02
CA GLU A 156 -10.46 -13.23 11.23
C GLU A 156 -11.66 -13.28 10.27
N LYS A 157 -11.48 -13.81 9.06
CA LYS A 157 -12.54 -14.03 8.07
C LYS A 157 -13.27 -15.38 8.21
N GLY A 158 -13.01 -16.13 9.27
CA GLY A 158 -13.80 -17.33 9.62
C GLY A 158 -13.29 -18.65 9.04
N VAL A 159 -12.07 -18.70 8.49
CA VAL A 159 -11.45 -19.97 8.06
C VAL A 159 -11.20 -20.85 9.28
N LYS A 160 -11.80 -22.05 9.28
CA LYS A 160 -11.66 -23.03 10.37
C LYS A 160 -10.70 -24.18 10.05
N ASN A 161 -10.67 -24.64 8.80
CA ASN A 161 -9.82 -25.75 8.36
C ASN A 161 -8.62 -25.21 7.57
N PHE A 162 -7.51 -25.02 8.28
CA PHE A 162 -6.29 -24.47 7.69
C PHE A 162 -5.58 -25.45 6.77
N ASP A 163 -5.66 -26.76 7.00
CA ASP A 163 -5.06 -27.75 6.11
C ASP A 163 -5.68 -27.70 4.71
N LYS A 164 -7.02 -27.58 4.64
CA LYS A 164 -7.75 -27.41 3.38
C LYS A 164 -7.44 -26.06 2.74
N PHE A 165 -7.37 -24.99 3.52
CA PHE A 165 -7.04 -23.64 3.06
C PHE A 165 -5.64 -23.60 2.43
N THR A 166 -4.63 -24.12 3.12
CA THR A 166 -3.25 -24.15 2.64
C THR A 166 -3.10 -25.05 1.42
N ASN A 167 -3.77 -26.21 1.39
CA ASN A 167 -3.79 -27.07 0.21
C ASN A 167 -4.43 -26.38 -1.01
N ALA A 168 -5.47 -25.57 -0.84
CA ALA A 168 -6.03 -24.80 -1.95
C ALA A 168 -5.01 -23.81 -2.52
N GLY A 169 -4.20 -23.18 -1.65
CA GLY A 169 -3.06 -22.35 -2.06
C GLY A 169 -2.03 -23.12 -2.88
N TYR A 170 -1.62 -24.31 -2.42
CA TYR A 170 -0.69 -25.16 -3.18
C TYR A 170 -1.25 -25.58 -4.54
N LYS A 171 -2.54 -25.96 -4.60
CA LYS A 171 -3.18 -26.31 -5.87
C LYS A 171 -3.14 -25.16 -6.88
N GLY A 172 -3.33 -23.92 -6.43
CA GLY A 172 -3.23 -22.74 -7.29
C GLY A 172 -1.81 -22.49 -7.80
N LEU A 173 -0.79 -22.74 -6.97
CA LEU A 173 0.62 -22.49 -7.30
C LEU A 173 1.27 -23.62 -8.11
N TYR A 174 0.81 -24.87 -7.93
CA TYR A 174 1.46 -26.07 -8.44
C TYR A 174 0.52 -26.90 -9.34
N ASN A 175 -0.19 -26.26 -10.26
CA ASN A 175 -1.00 -26.94 -11.29
C ASN A 175 -1.97 -28.01 -10.74
N GLY A 176 -2.59 -27.75 -9.58
CA GLY A 176 -3.54 -28.65 -8.94
C GLY A 176 -2.95 -29.63 -7.94
N GLU A 177 -1.64 -29.61 -7.69
CA GLU A 177 -0.98 -30.46 -6.69
C GLU A 177 -1.31 -30.03 -5.25
N THR A 178 -1.53 -31.02 -4.37
CA THR A 178 -1.58 -30.80 -2.91
C THR A 178 -0.17 -30.79 -2.30
N ALA A 179 -0.05 -30.39 -1.03
CA ALA A 179 1.20 -30.50 -0.29
C ALA A 179 1.80 -31.92 -0.34
N ASN A 180 0.96 -32.96 -0.26
CA ASN A 180 1.40 -34.35 -0.32
C ASN A 180 1.93 -34.74 -1.70
N ASP A 181 1.27 -34.26 -2.76
CA ASP A 181 1.71 -34.52 -4.14
C ASP A 181 3.07 -33.88 -4.40
N ILE A 182 3.25 -32.64 -3.95
CA ILE A 182 4.51 -31.89 -4.06
C ILE A 182 5.61 -32.62 -3.27
N ALA A 183 5.35 -33.01 -2.03
CA ALA A 183 6.31 -33.71 -1.19
C ALA A 183 6.75 -35.04 -1.82
N LYS A 184 5.79 -35.81 -2.37
CA LYS A 184 6.06 -37.07 -3.05
C LYS A 184 6.88 -36.88 -4.32
N ARG A 185 6.50 -35.92 -5.18
CA ARG A 185 7.21 -35.61 -6.43
C ARG A 185 8.64 -35.15 -6.18
N LYS A 186 8.86 -34.37 -5.12
CA LYS A 186 10.18 -33.86 -4.73
C LYS A 186 11.00 -34.82 -3.86
N GLY A 187 10.44 -35.96 -3.47
CA GLY A 187 11.11 -36.93 -2.61
C GLY A 187 11.42 -36.39 -1.20
N LEU A 188 10.59 -35.49 -0.69
CA LEU A 188 10.80 -34.85 0.61
C LEU A 188 10.64 -35.84 1.75
N ARG A 189 11.54 -35.78 2.73
CA ARG A 189 11.47 -36.60 3.94
C ARG A 189 10.37 -36.10 4.87
N TYR A 190 9.97 -36.93 5.82
CA TYR A 190 8.99 -36.55 6.84
C TYR A 190 9.45 -35.28 7.59
N ARG A 191 8.60 -34.23 7.55
CA ARG A 191 8.82 -32.87 8.10
C ARG A 191 9.82 -31.97 7.35
N GLU A 192 10.29 -32.37 6.17
CA GLU A 192 10.95 -31.40 5.29
C GLU A 192 9.94 -30.39 4.77
N ASP A 193 10.31 -29.11 4.85
CA ASP A 193 9.44 -28.01 4.43
C ASP A 193 9.43 -27.92 2.89
N ILE A 194 8.24 -27.85 2.30
CA ILE A 194 8.07 -27.63 0.86
C ILE A 194 8.73 -26.30 0.44
N LEU A 195 8.69 -25.29 1.32
CA LEU A 195 9.32 -23.99 1.08
C LEU A 195 10.85 -24.08 0.96
N ASP A 196 11.47 -25.06 1.62
CA ASP A 196 12.92 -25.29 1.56
C ASP A 196 13.37 -25.95 0.26
N ASN A 197 12.41 -26.42 -0.54
CA ASN A 197 12.64 -27.18 -1.76
C ASN A 197 11.91 -26.55 -2.97
N MET A 198 11.70 -25.23 -2.96
CA MET A 198 10.97 -24.50 -4.03
C MET A 198 11.69 -24.41 -5.39
N GLY A 199 12.86 -25.04 -5.54
CA GLY A 199 13.61 -25.14 -6.80
C GLY A 199 13.27 -26.36 -7.63
#